data_AF-A0A4V1K571-F1
#
_entry.id   AF-A0A4V1K571-F1
#
_cell.length_a   1.000
_cell.length_b   1.000
_cell.length_c   1.000
_cell.angle_alpha   90.00
_cell.angle_beta   90.00
_cell.angle_gamma   90.00
#
_symmetry.space_group_name_H-M   'P 1'
#
loop_
_entity.id
_entity.type
_entity.pdbx_description
1 polymer ?
#
loop_
_entity_poly.entity_id
_entity_poly.type
_entity_poly.pdbx_seq_one_letter_code
_entity_poly.pdbx_strand_id
1 'polypeptide(L)' 'MTFHCFRHTYATLLTSAGVPIYTIAKMLTHRNVKNTQIYAEVMDPNKREAANVISLK' A
#
# COMPACT_ATOMS: atom_id res chain seq x y z
N MET A 1 16.53 -10.30 1.78
CA MET A 1 15.84 -9.00 1.94
C MET A 1 16.70 -7.91 1.31
N THR A 2 16.18 -7.19 0.33
CA THR A 2 16.93 -6.13 -0.40
C THR A 2 16.41 -4.75 -0.01
N PHE A 3 17.16 -3.69 -0.31
CA PHE A 3 16.72 -2.29 -0.08
C PHE A 3 15.36 -1.96 -0.71
N HIS A 4 14.99 -2.69 -1.77
CA HIS A 4 13.69 -2.57 -2.41
C HIS A 4 12.54 -3.01 -1.49
N CYS A 5 12.73 -4.06 -0.68
CA CYS A 5 11.73 -4.53 0.28
C CYS A 5 11.42 -3.45 1.33
N PHE A 6 12.42 -2.75 1.85
CA PHE A 6 12.21 -1.65 2.79
C PHE A 6 11.40 -0.50 2.17
N ARG A 7 11.61 -0.20 0.87
CA ARG A 7 10.82 0.81 0.15
C ARG A 7 9.34 0.44 0.10
N HIS A 8 9.03 -0.85 -0.16
CA HIS A 8 7.67 -1.37 -0.12
C HIS A 8 7.07 -1.27 1.28
N THR A 9 7.81 -1.71 2.30
CA THR A 9 7.35 -1.63 3.70
C THR A 9 7.05 -0.19 4.11
N TYR A 10 7.93 0.76 3.77
CA TYR A 10 7.72 2.18 4.04
C TYR A 10 6.47 2.75 3.35
N ALA A 11 6.26 2.41 2.07
CA ALA A 11 5.08 2.85 1.32
C ALA A 11 3.78 2.29 1.92
N THR A 12 3.77 1.00 2.30
CA THR A 12 2.62 0.34 2.92
C THR A 12 2.29 0.93 4.29
N LEU A 13 3.30 1.24 5.11
CA LEU A 13 3.11 1.88 6.42
C LEU A 13 2.51 3.29 6.29
N LEU A 14 3.03 4.10 5.36
CA LEU A 14 2.48 5.44 5.11
C LEU A 14 1.03 5.38 4.59
N THR A 15 0.74 4.42 3.73
CA THR A 15 -0.62 4.20 3.22
C THR A 15 -1.56 3.76 4.36
N SER A 16 -1.10 2.86 5.24
CA SER A 16 -1.84 2.44 6.43
C SER A 16 -2.07 3.57 7.44
N ALA A 17 -1.18 4.57 7.47
CA ALA A 17 -1.33 5.76 8.30
C ALA A 17 -2.27 6.81 7.70
N GLY A 18 -2.86 6.54 6.52
CA GLY A 18 -3.81 7.45 5.86
C GLY A 18 -3.15 8.58 5.08
N VAL A 19 -1.84 8.49 4.78
CA VAL A 19 -1.14 9.50 3.98
C VAL A 19 -1.60 9.39 2.51
N PRO A 20 -1.92 10.51 1.84
CA PRO A 20 -2.36 10.48 0.45
C PRO A 20 -1.27 9.94 -0.49
N ILE A 21 -1.68 9.11 -1.46
CA ILE A 21 -0.77 8.36 -2.34
C ILE A 21 0.15 9.25 -3.18
N TYR A 22 -0.28 10.48 -3.50
CA TYR A 22 0.52 11.48 -4.20
C TYR A 22 1.70 11.96 -3.34
N THR A 23 1.49 12.11 -2.04
CA THR A 23 2.55 12.48 -1.09
C THR A 23 3.54 11.34 -0.94
N ILE A 24 3.05 10.10 -0.83
CA ILE A 24 3.90 8.90 -0.78
C ILE A 24 4.73 8.76 -2.07
N ALA A 25 4.12 8.97 -3.24
CA ALA A 25 4.82 8.93 -4.53
C ALA A 25 5.96 9.97 -4.59
N LYS A 26 5.74 11.18 -4.05
CA LYS A 26 6.76 12.22 -3.97
C LYS A 26 7.88 11.87 -2.99
N MET A 27 7.55 11.30 -1.82
CA MET A 27 8.52 10.81 -0.83
C MET A 27 9.39 9.67 -1.36
N LEU A 28 8.81 8.82 -2.23
CA LEU A 28 9.51 7.71 -2.88
C LEU A 28 10.20 8.13 -4.18
N THR A 29 10.17 9.41 -4.55
CA THR A 29 10.72 9.95 -5.82
C THR A 29 10.18 9.24 -7.07
N HIS A 30 8.94 8.76 -7.03
CA HIS A 30 8.30 8.12 -8.17
C HIS A 30 7.87 9.16 -9.20
N ARG A 31 8.41 9.07 -10.42
CA ARG A 31 7.98 9.90 -11.56
C ARG A 31 6.53 9.63 -11.98
N ASN A 32 6.05 8.40 -11.77
CA ASN A 32 4.71 7.99 -12.15
C ASN A 32 3.94 7.45 -10.93
N VAL A 33 2.78 8.05 -10.65
CA VAL A 33 1.92 7.67 -9.52
C VAL A 33 1.35 6.27 -9.69
N LYS A 34 1.22 5.75 -10.93
CA LYS A 34 0.79 4.36 -11.19
C LYS A 34 1.55 3.31 -10.39
N ASN A 35 2.86 3.47 -10.26
CA ASN A 35 3.70 2.53 -9.51
C ASN A 35 3.44 2.56 -7.99
N THR A 36 2.79 3.62 -7.50
CA THR A 36 2.44 3.80 -6.08
C THR A 36 0.99 3.41 -5.82
N GLN A 37 0.11 3.43 -6.83
CA GLN A 37 -1.31 3.08 -6.70
C GLN A 37 -1.53 1.65 -6.17
N ILE A 38 -0.58 0.75 -6.45
CA ILE A 38 -0.61 -0.63 -5.94
C ILE A 38 -0.72 -0.69 -4.41
N TYR A 39 -0.17 0.29 -3.67
CA TYR A 39 -0.25 0.29 -2.21
C TYR A 39 -1.62 0.73 -1.70
N ALA A 40 -2.30 1.62 -2.43
CA ALA A 40 -3.65 2.06 -2.10
C ALA A 40 -4.66 0.92 -2.30
N GLU A 41 -4.54 0.16 -3.39
CA GLU A 41 -5.40 -0.99 -3.66
C GLU A 41 -5.28 -2.11 -2.61
N VAL A 42 -4.11 -2.28 -1.99
CA VAL A 42 -3.88 -3.33 -0.98
C VAL A 42 -4.50 -2.98 0.37
N MET A 43 -4.65 -1.69 0.68
CA MET A 43 -5.22 -1.18 1.94
C MET A 43 -6.75 -1.03 1.90
N ASP A 44 -7.41 -1.47 0.82
CA ASP A 44 -8.85 -1.35 0.68
C ASP A 44 -9.56 -2.15 1.80
N PRO A 45 -10.33 -1.50 2.70
CA PRO A 45 -11.00 -2.18 3.80
C PRO A 45 -11.98 -3.26 3.30
N ASN A 46 -12.54 -3.04 2.10
CA ASN A 46 -13.40 -4.02 1.43
C ASN A 46 -12.67 -5.35 1.15
N LYS A 47 -11.36 -5.32 0.87
CA LYS A 47 -10.57 -6.56 0.66
C LYS A 47 -10.38 -7.33 1.96
N ARG A 48 -10.25 -6.64 3.11
CA ARG A 48 -10.15 -7.29 4.42
C ARG A 48 -11.47 -7.91 4.84
N GLU A 49 -12.59 -7.24 4.60
CA GLU A 49 -13.92 -7.81 4.83
C GLU A 49 -14.21 -9.00 3.90
N ALA A 50 -13.85 -8.89 2.61
CA ALA A 50 -13.96 -10.00 1.64
C ALA A 50 -13.09 -11.22 2.00
N ALA A 51 -11.98 -11.02 2.72
CA ALA A 51 -11.17 -12.13 3.24
C ALA A 51 -11.83 -12.81 4.45
N ASN A 52 -12.54 -12.06 5.29
CA ASN A 52 -13.16 -12.57 6.52
C ASN A 52 -14.47 -13.35 6.26
N VAL A 53 -15.13 -13.12 5.12
CA VAL A 53 -16.32 -13.91 4.73
C VAL A 53 -15.98 -15.37 4.40
N ILE A 54 -14.73 -15.69 4.07
CA ILE A 54 -14.26 -17.07 3.84
C ILE A 54 -13.64 -17.62 5.14
N SER A 55 -14.35 -17.52 6.25
CA SER A 55 -13.98 -18.22 7.49
C SER A 55 -14.31 -19.70 7.32
N LEU A 56 -13.33 -20.51 6.90
CA LEU A 56 -13.42 -21.97 6.94
C LEU A 56 -13.43 -22.41 8.41
N LYS A 57 -14.56 -22.98 8.84
CA LYS A 57 -14.74 -23.60 10.15
C LYS A 57 -14.12 -24.99 10.20
#